data_AF-A0A535W631-F1
#
_entry.id   AF-A0A535W631-F1
#
_cell.length_a   1.000
_cell.length_b   1.000
_cell.length_c   1.000
_cell.angle_alpha   90.00
_cell.angle_beta   90.00
_cell.angle_gamma   90.00
#
_symmetry.space_group_name_H-M   'P 1'
#
loop_
_entity.id
_entity.type
_entity.pdbx_description
1 polymer ?
#
loop_
_entity_poly.entity_id
_entity_poly.type
_entity_poly.pdbx_seq_one_letter_code
_entity_poly.pdbx_strand_id
1 'polypeptide(L)'
;MTKQSEFARRRRAAENERIVEIERAWRGSIPTEVAAQFDEQVRAAKARGPLPPQPDMAPGTVPNPPRPGREPKPPKADNRPRRGR
;
A
#
# COMPACT_ATOMS: atom_id res chain seq x y z
N MET A 1 8.86 9.11 10.31
CA MET A 1 9.84 8.91 9.22
C MET A 1 11.21 8.70 9.86
N THR A 2 11.65 7.46 10.02
CA THR A 2 12.92 7.16 10.72
C THR A 2 14.09 7.44 9.79
N LYS A 3 15.00 8.32 10.24
CA LYS A 3 16.20 8.71 9.50
C LYS A 3 17.12 7.49 9.43
N GLN A 4 17.20 6.86 8.27
CA GLN A 4 18.10 5.72 8.04
C GLN A 4 19.55 6.20 8.15
N SER A 5 20.40 5.44 8.83
CA SER A 5 21.81 5.76 8.95
C SER A 5 22.48 5.74 7.57
N GLU A 6 23.52 6.56 7.38
CA GLU A 6 24.29 6.58 6.13
C GLU A 6 24.84 5.19 5.78
N PHE A 7 25.25 4.41 6.77
CA PHE A 7 25.67 3.02 6.59
C PHE A 7 24.56 2.15 6.01
N ALA A 8 23.33 2.21 6.55
CA ALA A 8 22.21 1.44 6.04
C ALA A 8 21.83 1.84 4.60
N ARG A 9 21.95 3.13 4.26
CA ARG A 9 21.70 3.61 2.89
C ARG A 9 22.75 3.08 1.91
N ARG A 10 24.03 3.15 2.28
CA ARG A 10 25.14 2.60 1.45
C ARG A 10 25.00 1.10 1.25
N ARG A 11 24.66 0.36 2.31
CA ARG A 11 24.41 -1.08 2.23
C ARG A 11 23.28 -1.40 1.26
N ARG A 12 22.14 -0.71 1.34
CA ARG A 12 21.04 -0.90 0.39
C ARG A 12 21.42 -0.55 -1.05
N ALA A 13 22.23 0.48 -1.27
CA ALA A 13 22.69 0.83 -2.60
C ALA A 13 23.52 -0.31 -3.21
N ALA A 14 24.47 -0.87 -2.46
CA ALA A 14 25.26 -2.01 -2.90
C ALA A 14 24.41 -3.28 -3.11
N GLU A 15 23.42 -3.54 -2.25
CA GLU A 15 22.47 -4.64 -2.43
C GLU A 15 21.64 -4.45 -3.71
N ASN A 16 21.18 -3.23 -4.00
CA ASN A 16 20.44 -2.93 -5.22
C ASN A 16 21.30 -3.11 -6.48
N GLU A 17 22.55 -2.67 -6.45
CA GLU A 17 23.50 -2.87 -7.57
C GLU A 17 23.67 -4.36 -7.87
N ARG A 18 23.87 -5.17 -6.83
CA ARG A 18 23.98 -6.64 -6.98
C ARG A 18 22.71 -7.26 -7.55
N ILE A 19 21.52 -6.79 -7.14
CA ILE A 19 20.26 -7.29 -7.70
C ILE A 19 20.16 -6.97 -9.19
N VAL A 20 20.56 -5.77 -9.62
CA VAL A 20 20.56 -5.37 -11.03
C VAL A 20 21.51 -6.25 -11.85
N GLU A 21 22.69 -6.59 -11.32
CA GLU A 21 23.62 -7.51 -11.98
C GLU A 21 23.02 -8.91 -12.17
N ILE A 22 22.38 -9.44 -11.12
CA ILE A 22 21.69 -10.74 -11.17
C ILE A 22 20.55 -10.70 -12.18
N GLU A 23 19.75 -9.63 -12.19
CA GLU A 23 18.65 -9.48 -13.15
C GLU A 23 19.16 -9.46 -14.58
N ARG A 24 20.27 -8.75 -14.86
CA ARG A 24 20.90 -8.74 -16.18
C ARG A 24 21.41 -10.12 -16.59
N ALA A 25 22.08 -10.84 -15.68
CA ALA A 25 22.56 -12.20 -15.94
C ALA A 25 21.39 -13.17 -16.21
N TRP A 26 20.33 -13.08 -15.41
CA TRP A 26 19.13 -13.89 -15.60
C TRP A 26 18.43 -13.59 -16.93
N ARG A 27 18.24 -12.31 -17.29
CA ARG A 27 17.69 -11.91 -18.59
C ARG A 27 18.51 -12.43 -19.77
N GLY A 28 19.84 -12.49 -19.65
CA GLY A 28 20.72 -13.07 -20.67
C GLY A 28 20.63 -14.61 -20.79
N SER A 29 20.12 -15.29 -19.75
CA SER A 29 19.99 -16.75 -19.72
C SER A 29 18.66 -17.28 -20.27
N ILE A 30 17.69 -16.41 -20.54
CA ILE A 30 16.36 -16.77 -21.06
C ILE A 30 16.18 -16.30 -22.50
N PRO A 31 15.28 -16.93 -23.30
CA PRO A 31 14.94 -16.44 -24.62
C PRO A 31 14.39 -15.01 -24.59
N THR A 32 14.69 -14.23 -25.62
CA THR A 32 14.34 -12.80 -25.68
C THR A 32 12.82 -12.58 -25.68
N GLU A 33 12.06 -13.49 -26.29
CA GLU A 33 10.60 -13.45 -26.34
C GLU A 33 9.99 -13.59 -24.95
N VAL A 34 10.56 -14.46 -24.12
CA VAL A 34 10.12 -14.68 -22.74
C VAL A 34 10.43 -13.46 -21.88
N ALA A 35 11.60 -12.84 -22.07
CA ALA A 35 11.96 -11.61 -21.37
C ALA A 35 11.01 -10.45 -21.73
N ALA A 36 10.65 -10.31 -23.01
CA ALA A 36 9.72 -9.27 -23.47
C ALA A 36 8.30 -9.46 -22.91
N GLN A 37 7.79 -10.70 -22.90
CA GLN A 37 6.50 -11.03 -22.29
C GLN A 37 6.49 -10.74 -20.78
N PHE A 38 7.59 -11.01 -20.09
CA PHE A 38 7.73 -10.68 -18.67
C PHE A 38 7.66 -9.18 -18.43
N ASP A 39 8.37 -8.37 -19.22
CA ASP A 39 8.34 -6.91 -19.10
C ASP A 39 6.95 -6.32 -19.34
N GLU A 40 6.19 -6.88 -20.30
CA GLU A 40 4.81 -6.50 -20.54
C GLU A 40 3.92 -6.79 -19.32
N GLN A 41 4.04 -7.97 -18.72
CA GLN A 41 3.30 -8.34 -17.52
C GLN A 41 3.64 -7.42 -16.34
N VAL A 42 4.93 -7.12 -16.15
CA VAL A 42 5.37 -6.18 -15.11
C VAL A 42 4.81 -4.78 -15.35
N ARG A 43 4.80 -4.30 -16.60
CA ARG A 43 4.20 -3.00 -16.96
C ARG A 43 2.72 -2.98 -16.67
N ALA A 44 1.99 -4.03 -17.05
CA ALA A 44 0.56 -4.15 -16.75
C ALA A 44 0.28 -4.18 -15.24
N ALA A 45 1.08 -4.92 -14.47
CA ALA A 45 0.96 -4.98 -13.02
C ALA A 45 1.23 -3.63 -12.35
N LYS A 46 2.26 -2.89 -12.79
CA LYS A 46 2.55 -1.54 -12.29
C LYS A 46 1.42 -0.55 -12.62
N ALA A 47 0.84 -0.65 -13.81
CA ALA A 47 -0.26 0.20 -14.23
C ALA A 47 -1.55 -0.04 -13.43
N ARG A 48 -1.78 -1.28 -12.93
CA ARG A 48 -2.94 -1.60 -12.08
C ARG A 48 -2.95 -0.79 -10.76
N GLY A 49 -1.78 -0.36 -10.27
CA GLY A 49 -1.67 0.38 -9.02
C GLY A 49 -1.93 -0.49 -7.77
N PRO A 50 -1.87 0.11 -6.57
CA PRO A 50 -2.14 -0.60 -5.32
C PRO A 50 -3.57 -1.13 -5.28
N LEU A 51 -3.75 -2.36 -4.79
CA LEU A 51 -5.07 -2.87 -4.47
C LEU A 51 -5.72 -2.00 -3.39
N PRO A 52 -7.03 -1.72 -3.48
CA PRO A 52 -7.73 -1.05 -2.40
C PRO A 52 -7.63 -1.88 -1.12
N PRO A 53 -7.62 -1.22 0.06
CA PRO A 53 -7.66 -1.94 1.32
C PRO A 53 -8.89 -2.84 1.36
N GLN A 54 -8.70 -4.07 1.82
CA GLN A 54 -9.82 -4.99 2.05
C GLN A 54 -10.74 -4.37 3.11
N PRO A 55 -12.06 -4.55 2.99
CA PRO A 55 -12.98 -4.13 4.04
C PRO A 55 -12.63 -4.84 5.35
N ASP A 56 -12.72 -4.11 6.47
CA ASP A 56 -12.39 -4.63 7.80
C ASP A 56 -13.25 -5.84 8.22
N MET A 57 -14.39 -6.01 7.58
CA MET A 57 -15.36 -7.07 7.84
C MET A 57 -15.69 -7.81 6.55
N ALA A 58 -15.83 -9.13 6.65
CA ALA A 58 -16.33 -9.92 5.53
C ALA A 58 -17.75 -9.46 5.12
N PRO A 59 -18.11 -9.53 3.82
CA PRO A 59 -19.45 -9.20 3.36
C PRO A 59 -20.52 -10.03 4.09
N GLY A 60 -21.54 -9.37 4.62
CA GLY A 60 -22.64 -10.02 5.35
C GLY A 60 -22.41 -10.18 6.86
N THR A 61 -21.22 -9.86 7.39
CA THR A 61 -21.00 -9.84 8.83
C THR A 61 -21.60 -8.58 9.44
N VAL A 62 -22.56 -8.75 10.34
CA VAL A 62 -23.17 -7.64 11.09
C VAL A 62 -22.10 -7.02 12.00
N PRO A 63 -21.96 -5.68 12.03
CA PRO A 63 -21.01 -5.03 12.93
C PRO A 63 -21.35 -5.33 14.39
N ASN A 64 -20.33 -5.46 15.24
CA ASN A 64 -20.54 -5.72 16.66
C ASN A 64 -21.39 -4.60 17.29
N PRO A 65 -22.39 -4.94 18.12
CA PRO A 65 -23.20 -3.94 18.81
C PRO A 65 -22.33 -3.11 19.77
N PRO A 66 -22.70 -1.84 20.03
CA PRO A 66 -21.98 -1.01 20.99
C PRO A 66 -21.98 -1.67 22.37
N ARG A 67 -20.86 -1.55 23.09
CA ARG A 67 -20.80 -2.03 24.48
C ARG A 67 -21.83 -1.26 25.32
N PRO A 68 -22.49 -1.93 26.29
CA PRO A 68 -23.37 -1.24 27.24
C PRO A 68 -22.68 -0.03 27.88
N GLY A 69 -23.33 1.14 27.86
CA GLY A 69 -22.76 2.40 28.35
C GLY A 69 -21.79 3.11 27.40
N ARG A 70 -21.56 2.58 26.18
CA ARG A 70 -20.80 3.22 25.09
C ARG A 70 -21.62 3.34 23.82
N GLU A 71 -22.88 3.74 23.96
CA GLU A 71 -23.74 4.05 22.83
C GLU A 71 -23.19 5.25 22.04
N PRO A 72 -23.35 5.26 20.71
CA PRO A 72 -22.92 6.38 19.88
C PRO A 72 -23.63 7.67 20.31
N LYS A 73 -22.84 8.73 20.51
CA LYS A 73 -23.35 10.03 20.92
C LYS A 73 -24.34 10.55 19.86
N PRO A 74 -25.52 11.07 20.25
CA PRO A 74 -26.46 11.62 19.28
C PRO A 74 -25.79 12.73 18.47
N PRO A 75 -26.14 12.87 17.18
CA PRO A 75 -25.59 13.92 16.33
C PRO A 75 -25.86 15.28 16.98
N LYS A 76 -24.86 16.16 16.94
CA LYS A 76 -24.96 17.50 17.50
C LYS A 76 -26.04 18.25 16.72
N ALA A 77 -27.12 18.65 17.39
CA ALA A 77 -28.14 19.48 16.77
C ALA A 77 -27.52 20.81 16.31
N ASP A 78 -27.59 21.09 15.01
CA ASP A 78 -27.12 22.33 14.40
C ASP A 78 -27.98 23.56 14.78
N ASN A 79 -29.03 23.37 15.58
CA ASN A 79 -29.94 24.41 16.03
C ASN A 79 -29.39 25.29 17.17
N ARG A 80 -28.07 25.50 17.26
CA ARG A 80 -27.56 26.58 18.11
C ARG A 80 -27.58 27.87 17.28
N PRO A 81 -28.43 28.87 17.60
CA PRO A 81 -28.31 30.17 16.98
C PRO A 81 -26.90 30.68 17.27
N ARG A 82 -26.14 30.99 16.21
CA ARG A 82 -24.91 31.78 16.33
C ARG A 82 -25.29 33.03 17.12
N ARG A 83 -24.85 33.15 18.37
CA ARG A 83 -24.95 34.41 19.11
C ARG A 83 -24.11 35.42 18.35
N GLY A 84 -24.77 36.24 17.55
CA GLY A 84 -24.21 37.48 17.04
C GLY A 84 -24.28 38.54 18.13
N ARG A 85 -23.12 38.82 18.73
CA ARG A 85 -22.62 40.16 19.05
C ARG A 85 -21.22 40.05 19.61
#